data_AF-A0A926A621-F1
#
_entry.id   AF-A0A926A621-F1
#
_cell.length_a   1.000
_cell.length_b   1.000
_cell.length_c   1.000
_cell.angle_alpha   90.00
_cell.angle_beta   90.00
_cell.angle_gamma   90.00
#
_symmetry.space_group_name_H-M   'P 1'
#
loop_
_entity.id
_entity.type
_entity.pdbx_description
1 polymer ?
#
loop_
_entity_poly.entity_id
_entity_poly.type
_entity_poly.pdbx_seq_one_letter_code
_entity_poly.pdbx_strand_id
1 'polypeptide(L)'
;LCQRLQKEGATLRVHDPKAMKKARDLLANVVYVDDMDDVAEGCDALVLATEWDEFRKLDLRRVREALTHPIVFDGRNLFDPAEMERLGFIYKCIGRHAPTMPYANSPAGSTQPAPAMHSSIRNESISAAVPVNAG
;
A
#
# COMPACT_ATOMS: atom_id res chain seq x y z
N LEU A 1 9.47 -10.49 5.16
CA LEU A 1 8.47 -9.43 5.37
C LEU A 1 7.18 -10.01 5.97
N CYS A 2 6.42 -10.82 5.23
CA CYS A 2 5.12 -11.36 5.66
C CYS A 2 5.13 -12.00 7.06
N GLN A 3 6.06 -12.92 7.33
CA GLN A 3 6.19 -13.56 8.65
C GLN A 3 6.39 -12.56 9.80
N ARG A 4 7.06 -11.42 9.54
CA ARG A 4 7.25 -10.38 10.56
C ARG A 4 5.94 -9.64 10.81
N LEU A 5 5.22 -9.25 9.75
CA LEU A 5 3.92 -8.60 9.89
C LEU A 5 2.92 -9.51 10.64
N GLN A 6 2.91 -10.80 10.35
CA GLN A 6 2.09 -11.77 11.10
C GLN A 6 2.47 -11.86 12.58
N LYS A 7 3.77 -11.82 12.91
CA LYS A 7 4.24 -11.80 14.31
C LYS A 7 3.77 -10.55 15.06
N GLU A 8 3.60 -9.43 14.36
CA GLU A 8 3.05 -8.19 14.91
C GLU A 8 1.50 -8.18 14.93
N GLY A 9 0.85 -9.30 14.59
CA GLY A 9 -0.62 -9.43 14.62
C GLY A 9 -1.34 -8.95 13.36
N ALA A 10 -0.62 -8.71 12.26
CA ALA A 10 -1.24 -8.31 11.00
C ALA A 10 -1.98 -9.49 10.32
N THR A 11 -3.13 -9.21 9.74
CA THR A 11 -3.82 -10.11 8.82
C THR A 11 -3.31 -9.82 7.41
N LEU A 12 -2.86 -10.84 6.69
CA LEU A 12 -2.27 -10.64 5.37
C LEU A 12 -3.17 -11.18 4.27
N ARG A 13 -3.34 -10.36 3.23
CA ARG A 13 -3.79 -10.81 1.92
C ARG A 13 -2.61 -10.79 0.96
N VAL A 14 -2.39 -11.88 0.25
CA VAL A 14 -1.20 -12.04 -0.60
C VAL A 14 -1.60 -12.43 -2.01
N HIS A 15 -0.92 -11.82 -2.98
CA HIS A 15 -1.07 -12.10 -4.40
C HIS A 15 0.29 -11.98 -5.07
N ASP A 16 0.70 -12.98 -5.85
CA ASP A 16 1.85 -12.82 -6.74
C ASP A 16 1.60 -13.56 -8.05
N PRO A 17 1.59 -12.87 -9.20
CA PRO A 17 1.21 -13.47 -10.48
C PRO A 17 2.10 -14.65 -10.89
N LYS A 18 3.30 -14.80 -10.32
CA LYS A 18 4.30 -15.79 -10.73
C LYS A 18 4.72 -16.74 -9.60
N ALA A 19 4.40 -16.41 -8.36
CA ALA A 19 4.93 -17.09 -7.19
C ALA A 19 3.90 -17.73 -6.25
N MET A 20 2.59 -17.67 -6.55
CA MET A 20 1.55 -18.19 -5.64
C MET A 20 1.80 -19.62 -5.15
N LYS A 21 2.25 -20.53 -6.03
CA LYS A 21 2.51 -21.92 -5.65
C LYS A 21 3.60 -22.01 -4.57
N LYS A 22 4.75 -21.39 -4.79
CA LYS A 22 5.88 -21.41 -3.85
C LYS A 22 5.55 -20.60 -2.57
N ALA A 23 4.76 -19.53 -2.69
CA ALA A 23 4.30 -18.77 -1.54
C ALA A 23 3.44 -19.62 -0.58
N ARG A 24 2.55 -20.46 -1.13
CA ARG A 24 1.70 -21.39 -0.36
C ARG A 24 2.52 -22.39 0.47
N ASP A 25 3.69 -22.79 0.00
CA ASP A 25 4.58 -23.69 0.74
C ASP A 25 5.32 -22.98 1.90
N LEU A 26 5.42 -21.64 1.87
CA LEU A 26 6.24 -20.83 2.79
C LEU A 26 5.44 -19.99 3.79
N LEU A 27 4.19 -19.63 3.45
CA LEU A 27 3.35 -18.73 4.23
C LEU A 27 2.04 -19.42 4.62
N ALA A 28 1.92 -19.73 5.91
CA ALA A 28 0.66 -20.15 6.54
C ALA A 28 -0.10 -18.92 7.09
N ASN A 29 -1.39 -19.06 7.39
CA ASN A 29 -2.21 -18.02 8.03
C ASN A 29 -2.26 -16.69 7.25
N VAL A 30 -2.38 -16.79 5.93
CA VAL A 30 -2.59 -15.65 5.03
C VAL A 30 -3.76 -15.97 4.09
N VAL A 31 -4.43 -14.94 3.61
CA VAL A 31 -5.47 -15.05 2.57
C VAL A 31 -4.79 -14.91 1.21
N TYR A 32 -4.83 -15.96 0.41
CA TYR A 32 -4.36 -15.91 -0.97
C TYR A 32 -5.50 -15.41 -1.86
N VAL A 33 -5.23 -14.41 -2.69
CA VAL A 33 -6.17 -13.95 -3.73
C VAL A 33 -5.59 -14.14 -5.11
N ASP A 34 -6.45 -14.50 -6.06
CA ASP A 34 -6.05 -14.83 -7.42
C ASP A 34 -6.04 -13.58 -8.33
N ASP A 35 -6.82 -12.55 -7.98
CA ASP A 35 -6.80 -11.25 -8.67
C ASP A 35 -6.00 -10.22 -7.85
N MET A 36 -5.18 -9.46 -8.57
CA MET A 36 -4.38 -8.38 -8.02
C MET A 36 -5.26 -7.20 -7.58
N ASP A 37 -6.38 -6.94 -8.26
CA ASP A 37 -7.29 -5.86 -7.89
C ASP A 37 -8.00 -6.14 -6.55
N ASP A 38 -8.21 -7.42 -6.23
CA ASP A 38 -8.87 -7.86 -4.99
C ASP A 38 -7.92 -7.84 -3.79
N VAL A 39 -6.62 -7.66 -4.01
CA VAL A 39 -5.62 -7.69 -2.92
C VAL A 39 -5.86 -6.54 -1.93
N ALA A 40 -6.37 -5.40 -2.38
CA ALA A 40 -6.56 -4.21 -1.57
C ALA A 40 -7.89 -4.20 -0.79
N GLU A 41 -8.88 -5.00 -1.19
CA GLU A 41 -10.26 -4.92 -0.70
C GLU A 41 -10.36 -5.12 0.83
N GLY A 42 -10.77 -4.07 1.54
CA GLY A 42 -10.92 -4.06 3.00
C GLY A 42 -9.59 -4.05 3.78
N CYS A 43 -8.45 -3.82 3.13
CA CYS A 43 -7.15 -3.74 3.80
C CYS A 43 -6.82 -2.32 4.26
N ASP A 44 -6.03 -2.19 5.33
CA ASP A 44 -5.54 -0.89 5.84
C ASP A 44 -4.32 -0.37 5.09
N ALA A 45 -3.56 -1.26 4.44
CA ALA A 45 -2.39 -0.87 3.69
C ALA A 45 -2.09 -1.84 2.54
N LEU A 46 -1.45 -1.32 1.49
CA LEU A 46 -0.82 -2.10 0.43
C LEU A 46 0.71 -1.99 0.55
N VAL A 47 1.42 -3.11 0.44
CA VAL A 47 2.87 -3.19 0.61
C VAL A 47 3.51 -3.88 -0.59
N LEU A 48 4.02 -3.11 -1.55
CA LEU A 48 4.69 -3.65 -2.74
C LEU A 48 6.10 -4.12 -2.40
N ALA A 49 6.30 -5.44 -2.36
CA ALA A 49 7.61 -6.07 -2.13
C ALA A 49 8.24 -6.69 -3.39
N THR A 50 7.51 -6.70 -4.52
CA THR A 50 7.94 -7.29 -5.81
C THR A 50 7.86 -6.26 -6.93
N GLU A 51 8.65 -6.48 -7.98
CA GLU A 51 8.81 -5.55 -9.10
C GLU A 51 8.04 -5.99 -10.36
N TRP A 52 7.00 -6.80 -10.21
CA TRP A 52 6.22 -7.25 -11.36
C TRP A 52 5.51 -6.08 -12.05
N ASP A 53 5.67 -5.98 -13.38
CA ASP A 53 5.09 -4.92 -14.20
C ASP A 53 3.56 -4.89 -14.14
N GLU A 54 2.95 -6.03 -13.81
CA GLU A 54 1.54 -6.18 -13.51
C GLU A 54 1.08 -5.13 -12.48
N PHE A 55 1.84 -4.88 -11.41
CA PHE A 55 1.49 -3.87 -10.40
C PHE A 55 1.52 -2.44 -10.93
N ARG A 56 2.30 -2.14 -11.97
CA ARG A 56 2.31 -0.81 -12.60
C ARG A 56 1.01 -0.50 -13.34
N LYS A 57 0.21 -1.52 -13.64
CA LYS A 57 -1.06 -1.43 -14.37
C LYS A 57 -2.28 -1.38 -13.45
N LEU A 58 -2.08 -1.39 -12.14
CA LEU A 58 -3.17 -1.27 -11.17
C LEU A 58 -3.98 0.00 -11.42
N ASP A 59 -5.31 -0.13 -11.36
CA ASP A 59 -6.18 1.04 -11.25
C ASP A 59 -6.05 1.62 -9.85
N LEU A 60 -5.17 2.61 -9.71
CA LEU A 60 -4.90 3.26 -8.43
C LEU A 60 -6.14 3.93 -7.82
N ARG A 61 -7.15 4.31 -8.60
CA ARG A 61 -8.40 4.87 -8.05
C ARG A 61 -9.22 3.77 -7.37
N ARG A 62 -9.33 2.61 -8.03
CA ARG A 62 -10.00 1.44 -7.45
C ARG A 62 -9.28 0.95 -6.20
N VAL A 63 -7.94 0.88 -6.23
CA VAL A 63 -7.14 0.51 -5.06
C VAL A 63 -7.37 1.46 -3.89
N ARG A 64 -7.42 2.78 -4.15
CA ARG A 64 -7.70 3.79 -3.12
C ARG A 64 -9.06 3.57 -2.46
N GLU A 65 -10.07 3.22 -3.24
CA GLU A 65 -11.43 2.98 -2.77
C GLU A 65 -11.59 1.66 -2.02
N ALA A 66 -10.82 0.65 -2.41
CA ALA A 66 -10.82 -0.67 -1.78
C ALA A 66 -10.14 -0.67 -0.40
N LEU A 67 -9.15 0.20 -0.17
CA LEU A 67 -8.45 0.30 1.11
C LEU A 67 -9.30 1.05 2.16
N THR A 68 -9.36 0.54 3.38
CA THR A 68 -9.98 1.22 4.54
C THR A 68 -9.20 2.47 4.93
N HIS A 69 -7.88 2.40 4.78
CA HIS A 69 -6.94 3.50 4.92
C HIS A 69 -6.04 3.49 3.69
N PRO A 70 -5.97 4.55 2.87
CA PRO A 70 -5.23 4.52 1.61
C PRO A 70 -3.72 4.65 1.85
N ILE A 71 -3.11 3.70 2.55
CA ILE A 71 -1.68 3.64 2.86
C ILE A 71 -0.99 2.71 1.87
N VAL A 72 0.07 3.19 1.23
CA VAL A 72 0.87 2.38 0.30
C VAL A 72 2.35 2.48 0.66
N PHE A 73 2.94 1.32 0.95
CA PHE A 73 4.38 1.14 1.10
C PHE A 73 4.94 0.53 -0.18
N ASP A 74 5.66 1.32 -0.96
CA ASP A 74 6.29 0.88 -2.20
C ASP A 74 7.79 0.65 -2.00
N GLY A 75 8.17 -0.61 -1.77
CA GLY A 75 9.56 -1.04 -1.63
C GLY A 75 10.33 -1.09 -2.95
N ARG A 76 9.64 -0.93 -4.09
CA ARG A 76 10.19 -1.12 -5.44
C ARG A 76 10.08 0.12 -6.31
N ASN A 77 9.54 1.21 -5.76
CA ASN A 77 9.48 2.52 -6.39
C ASN A 77 8.74 2.47 -7.75
N LEU A 78 7.70 1.63 -7.85
CA LEU A 78 6.87 1.41 -9.03
C LEU A 78 6.01 2.63 -9.37
N PHE A 79 5.51 3.33 -8.35
CA PHE A 79 4.62 4.48 -8.54
C PHE A 79 5.33 5.82 -8.38
N ASP A 80 4.80 6.83 -9.08
CA ASP A 80 5.23 8.21 -8.96
C ASP A 80 4.70 8.84 -7.65
N PRO A 81 5.55 9.42 -6.79
CA PRO A 81 5.11 9.99 -5.52
C PRO A 81 4.07 11.10 -5.66
N ALA A 82 4.20 11.97 -6.68
CA ALA A 82 3.29 13.11 -6.85
C ALA A 82 1.91 12.64 -7.31
N GLU A 83 1.83 11.63 -8.18
CA GLU A 83 0.55 11.03 -8.57
C GLU A 83 -0.13 10.32 -7.38
N MET A 84 0.62 9.57 -6.57
CA MET A 84 0.07 8.91 -5.39
C MET A 84 -0.49 9.92 -4.37
N GLU A 85 0.22 11.03 -4.15
CA GLU A 85 -0.25 12.13 -3.31
C GLU A 85 -1.51 12.79 -3.89
N ARG A 86 -1.52 13.08 -5.20
CA ARG A 86 -2.68 13.66 -5.89
C ARG A 86 -3.92 12.77 -5.81
N LEU A 87 -3.75 11.45 -5.80
CA LEU A 87 -4.82 10.48 -5.62
C LEU A 87 -5.23 10.31 -4.14
N GLY A 88 -4.53 10.95 -3.19
CA GLY A 88 -4.88 10.95 -1.77
C GLY A 88 -4.32 9.78 -0.97
N PHE A 89 -3.27 9.12 -1.46
CA PHE A 89 -2.59 8.07 -0.70
C PHE A 89 -1.62 8.64 0.34
N ILE A 90 -1.54 7.96 1.49
CA ILE A 90 -0.37 8.03 2.36
C ILE A 90 0.71 7.14 1.74
N TYR A 91 1.55 7.75 0.91
CA TYR A 91 2.57 7.02 0.14
C TYR A 91 3.94 7.05 0.81
N LYS A 92 4.56 5.87 0.97
CA LYS A 92 5.91 5.69 1.51
C LYS A 92 6.73 4.85 0.52
N CYS A 93 7.85 5.38 0.07
CA CYS A 93 8.73 4.71 -0.89
C CYS A 93 10.20 4.80 -0.45
N ILE A 94 11.08 3.98 -1.04
CA ILE A 94 12.47 3.85 -0.59
C ILE A 94 13.36 4.84 -1.33
N GLY A 95 14.17 5.60 -0.59
CA GLY A 95 15.23 6.44 -1.15
C GLY A 95 14.75 7.63 -2.00
N ARG A 96 13.44 7.89 -2.04
CA ARG A 96 12.87 9.08 -2.65
C ARG A 96 12.43 10.02 -1.53
N HIS A 97 12.90 11.25 -1.56
CA HIS A 97 12.34 12.29 -0.72
C HIS A 97 10.87 12.46 -1.12
N ALA A 98 9.95 12.45 -0.15
CA ALA A 98 8.63 13.00 -0.40
C ALA A 98 8.83 14.37 -1.04
N PRO A 99 8.07 14.73 -2.11
CA PRO A 99 8.24 16.02 -2.73
C PRO A 99 8.20 17.07 -1.62
N THR A 100 9.34 17.73 -1.39
CA THR A 100 9.36 18.94 -0.59
C THR A 100 8.56 19.92 -1.39
N MET A 101 7.26 20.02 -1.13
CA MET A 101 6.44 21.07 -1.72
C MET A 101 7.16 22.38 -1.41
N PRO A 102 7.68 23.13 -2.40
CA PRO A 102 8.02 24.50 -2.14
C PRO A 102 6.66 25.14 -1.88
N TYR A 103 6.39 25.52 -0.63
CA TYR A 103 5.39 26.53 -0.36
C TYR A 103 5.87 27.80 -1.08
N ALA A 104 5.57 27.90 -2.38
CA ALA A 104 5.81 29.08 -3.17
C ALA A 104 4.79 30.12 -2.71
N ASN A 105 5.30 31.19 -2.12
CA ASN A 105 4.63 32.46 -1.84
C ASN A 105 3.30 32.63 -2.61
N SER A 106 2.18 32.42 -1.94
CA SER A 106 0.86 32.89 -2.37
C SER A 106 0.15 33.47 -1.15
N PRO A 107 -0.46 34.66 -1.28
CA PRO A 107 -1.02 35.39 -0.14
C PRO A 107 -2.26 34.67 0.38
N ALA A 108 -2.49 34.82 1.68
CA ALA A 108 -3.56 34.22 2.45
C ALA A 108 -4.92 34.22 1.73
N GLY A 109 -5.58 33.06 1.68
CA GLY A 109 -6.99 33.00 1.29
C GLY A 109 -7.50 31.68 0.74
N SER A 110 -7.50 30.62 1.56
CA SER A 110 -8.49 29.52 1.62
C SER A 110 -7.83 28.24 2.14
N THR A 111 -7.75 28.11 3.45
CA THR A 111 -7.35 26.86 4.09
C THR A 111 -8.50 25.86 3.95
N GLN A 112 -8.43 24.96 2.95
CA GLN A 112 -8.95 23.63 3.22
C GLN A 112 -7.89 22.90 4.04
N PRO A 113 -8.20 22.43 5.26
CA PRO A 113 -7.23 21.71 6.05
C PRO A 113 -6.88 20.41 5.30
N ALA A 114 -5.60 20.06 5.28
CA ALA A 114 -5.18 18.67 5.05
C ALA A 114 -6.06 17.77 5.94
N PRO A 115 -6.56 16.62 5.45
CA PRO A 115 -7.43 15.75 6.24
C PRO A 115 -6.75 15.50 7.59
N ALA A 116 -7.44 15.91 8.66
CA ALA A 116 -6.97 15.72 10.01
C ALA A 116 -6.63 14.24 10.17
N MET A 117 -5.35 13.93 10.39
CA MET A 117 -4.88 12.61 10.76
C MET A 117 -5.58 12.22 12.06
N HIS A 118 -6.76 11.61 11.95
CA HIS A 118 -7.41 10.99 13.10
C HIS A 118 -6.52 9.83 13.53
N SER A 119 -5.81 10.06 14.62
CA SER A 119 -5.07 9.05 15.37
C SER A 119 -6.06 8.03 15.93
N SER A 120 -6.49 7.09 15.11
CA SER A 120 -7.24 5.90 15.53
C SER A 120 -7.13 4.82 14.45
N ILE A 121 -5.91 4.50 14.02
CA ILE A 121 -5.65 3.10 13.67
C ILE A 121 -5.75 2.38 15.00
N ARG A 122 -6.94 1.84 15.29
CA ARG A 122 -7.19 1.02 16.48
C ARG A 122 -6.16 -0.10 16.44
N ASN A 123 -5.58 -0.41 17.61
CA ASN A 123 -4.50 -1.38 17.79
C ASN A 123 -4.98 -2.84 17.59
N GLU A 124 -6.01 -3.02 16.78
CA GLU A 124 -6.83 -4.21 16.65
C GLU A 124 -6.88 -4.52 15.15
N SER A 125 -5.89 -5.31 14.71
CA SER A 125 -5.76 -5.89 13.36
C SER A 125 -5.36 -4.92 12.24
N ILE A 126 -4.06 -4.85 11.94
CA ILE A 126 -3.55 -4.22 10.71
C ILE A 126 -3.73 -5.22 9.55
N SER A 127 -4.51 -4.86 8.54
CA SER A 127 -4.66 -5.67 7.32
C SER A 127 -3.74 -5.14 6.23
N ALA A 128 -2.81 -5.96 5.75
CA ALA A 128 -1.86 -5.57 4.72
C ALA A 128 -1.93 -6.50 3.51
N ALA A 129 -2.04 -5.89 2.34
CA ALA A 129 -1.91 -6.55 1.06
C ALA A 129 -0.43 -6.62 0.68
N VAL A 130 0.15 -7.81 0.56
CA VAL A 130 1.58 -7.98 0.28
C VAL A 130 1.78 -8.86 -0.94
N PRO A 131 2.23 -8.32 -2.07
CA PRO A 131 2.77 -9.14 -3.12
C PRO A 131 4.05 -9.85 -2.71
N VAL A 132 4.12 -11.15 -3.02
CA VAL A 132 5.12 -12.07 -2.47
C VAL A 132 6.13 -12.52 -3.53
N ASN A 133 7.36 -12.01 -3.46
CA ASN A 133 8.42 -12.50 -4.34
C ASN A 133 8.82 -13.89 -3.85
N ALA A 134 8.68 -14.91 -4.69
CA ALA A 134 9.27 -16.22 -4.40
C ALA A 134 10.59 -16.46 -5.15
N GLY A 135 11.31 -15.41 -5.51
CA GLY A 135 12.76 -15.45 -5.77
C GLY A 135 13.53 -15.62 -4.48
#